data_AF-A0A970EN18-F1
#
_entry.id   AF-A0A970EN18-F1
#
_cell.length_a   1.000
_cell.length_b   1.000
_cell.length_c   1.000
_cell.angle_alpha   90.00
_cell.angle_beta   90.00
_cell.angle_gamma   90.00
#
_symmetry.space_group_name_H-M   'P 1'
#
loop_
_entity.id
_entity.type
_entity.pdbx_description
1 polymer ?
#
loop_
_entity_poly.entity_id
_entity_poly.type
_entity_poly.pdbx_seq_one_letter_code
_entity_poly.pdbx_strand_id
1 'polypeptide(L)'
;SYQWYRVDPVTYEMEVIAGATSTQYTAQEEDAGYALLLKASGDGEHIGGYVQIWAEGGPEIIKFPNKAFITDVTTEGFILNLYMNVPGLSPDDMELWAYGPSAPTEPLQIQSVDFLPGSQSRLAVTVDIPAVGIESLWLTAAADHWGIVSPSGHGGYIRPDVVYEF
;
A
#
# COMPACT_ATOMS: atom_id res chain seq x y z
N SER A 1 1.60 -2.01 33.50
CA SER A 1 1.81 -0.88 32.56
C SER A 1 1.78 -1.39 31.13
N TYR A 2 1.53 -0.51 30.17
CA TYR A 2 1.50 -0.82 28.73
C TYR A 2 2.48 0.10 28.00
N GLN A 3 3.16 -0.45 26.99
CA GLN A 3 4.04 0.31 26.11
C GLN A 3 4.06 -0.34 24.73
N TRP A 4 3.82 0.45 23.69
CA TRP A 4 3.95 0.02 22.29
C TRP A 4 5.35 0.26 21.74
N TYR A 5 5.75 -0.61 20.82
CA TYR A 5 7.04 -0.58 20.15
C TYR A 5 6.87 -0.77 18.65
N ARG A 6 7.70 -0.06 17.88
CA ARG A 6 8.05 -0.44 16.51
C ARG A 6 9.11 -1.52 16.59
N VAL A 7 8.94 -2.59 15.83
CA VAL A 7 9.90 -3.69 15.78
C VAL A 7 10.35 -3.85 14.34
N ASP A 8 11.65 -3.78 14.12
CA ASP A 8 12.25 -4.13 12.83
C ASP A 8 11.95 -5.62 12.56
N PRO A 9 11.27 -5.96 11.46
CA PRO A 9 10.82 -7.32 11.18
C PRO A 9 11.97 -8.29 10.83
N VAL A 10 13.17 -7.76 10.52
CA VAL A 10 14.37 -8.53 10.17
C VAL A 10 15.29 -8.69 11.36
N THR A 11 15.61 -7.58 12.03
CA THR A 11 16.59 -7.56 13.14
C THR A 11 15.95 -7.79 14.50
N TYR A 12 14.62 -7.61 14.62
CA TYR A 12 13.86 -7.61 15.87
C TYR A 12 14.29 -6.51 16.85
N GLU A 13 14.99 -5.49 16.39
CA GLU A 13 15.28 -4.31 17.21
C GLU A 13 13.97 -3.58 17.56
N MET A 14 13.84 -3.19 18.83
CA MET A 14 12.62 -2.58 19.37
C MET A 14 12.83 -1.10 19.67
N GLU A 15 12.08 -0.25 19.00
CA GLU A 15 12.02 1.19 19.24
C GLU A 15 10.74 1.55 20.00
N VAL A 16 10.85 2.38 21.04
CA VAL A 16 9.71 2.82 21.85
C VAL A 16 8.87 3.83 21.07
N ILE A 17 7.55 3.60 20.98
CA ILE A 17 6.60 4.62 20.51
C ILE A 17 6.23 5.53 21.69
N ALA A 18 6.80 6.74 21.70
CA ALA A 18 6.65 7.67 22.81
C ALA A 18 5.17 7.98 23.12
N GLY A 19 4.77 7.83 24.38
CA GLY A 19 3.40 8.13 24.84
C GLY A 19 2.34 7.07 24.51
N ALA A 20 2.68 6.03 23.74
CA ALA A 20 1.76 4.94 23.42
C ALA A 20 1.67 3.94 24.59
N THR A 21 0.90 4.32 25.63
CA THR A 21 0.73 3.55 26.87
C THR A 21 -0.68 3.02 27.09
N SER A 22 -1.50 2.98 26.03
CA SER A 22 -2.86 2.43 26.05
C SER A 22 -2.85 0.95 25.64
N THR A 23 -3.93 0.22 25.95
CA THR A 23 -4.14 -1.15 25.45
C THR A 23 -4.46 -1.19 23.96
N GLN A 24 -4.81 -0.04 23.37
CA GLN A 24 -5.06 0.13 21.95
C GLN A 24 -4.11 1.18 21.39
N TYR A 25 -3.66 0.95 20.16
CA TYR A 25 -2.84 1.89 19.41
C TYR A 25 -3.30 1.86 17.95
N THR A 26 -3.53 3.05 17.41
CA THR A 26 -3.84 3.22 15.99
C THR A 26 -2.52 3.53 15.28
N ALA A 27 -2.13 2.67 14.34
CA ALA A 27 -0.93 2.87 13.54
C ALA A 27 -0.93 4.24 12.85
N GLN A 28 0.23 4.87 12.81
CA GLN A 28 0.51 6.14 12.15
C GLN A 28 1.42 5.91 10.94
N GLU A 29 1.61 6.94 10.12
CA GLU A 29 2.46 6.85 8.93
C GLU A 29 3.92 6.46 9.27
N GLU A 30 4.43 6.88 10.44
CA GLU A 30 5.78 6.57 10.89
C GLU A 30 5.98 5.11 11.31
N ASP A 31 4.89 4.34 11.45
CA ASP A 31 4.94 2.92 11.78
C ASP A 31 5.05 2.04 10.52
N ALA A 32 4.88 2.62 9.33
CA ALA A 32 4.97 1.89 8.07
C ALA A 32 6.36 1.21 7.94
N GLY A 33 6.36 -0.06 7.57
CA GLY A 33 7.60 -0.86 7.45
C GLY A 33 8.02 -1.58 8.73
N TYR A 34 7.41 -1.27 9.88
CA TYR A 34 7.66 -1.96 11.14
C TYR A 34 6.53 -2.93 11.49
N ALA A 35 6.83 -3.93 12.30
CA ALA A 35 5.82 -4.66 13.05
C ALA A 35 5.50 -3.90 14.35
N LEU A 36 4.28 -4.05 14.87
CA LEU A 36 3.86 -3.42 16.11
C LEU A 36 3.71 -4.43 17.25
N LEU A 37 4.31 -4.11 18.40
CA LEU A 37 4.30 -4.98 19.58
C LEU A 37 3.87 -4.19 20.82
N LEU A 38 2.89 -4.72 21.55
CA LEU A 38 2.52 -4.26 22.88
C LEU A 38 3.28 -5.08 23.94
N LYS A 39 3.99 -4.39 24.83
CA LYS A 39 4.49 -4.98 26.08
C LYS A 39 3.57 -4.59 27.23
N ALA A 40 2.95 -5.58 27.86
CA ALA A 40 2.17 -5.41 29.08
C ALA A 40 2.96 -5.96 30.28
N SER A 41 3.32 -5.10 31.22
CA SER A 41 4.07 -5.48 32.43
C SER A 41 3.16 -5.48 33.67
N GLY A 42 3.35 -6.48 34.52
CA GLY A 42 2.72 -6.53 35.83
C GLY A 42 3.24 -5.42 36.75
N ASP A 43 2.53 -5.18 37.85
CA ASP A 43 2.87 -4.17 38.86
C ASP A 43 3.95 -4.64 39.85
N GLY A 44 4.27 -5.94 39.86
CA GLY A 44 5.20 -6.56 40.79
C GLY A 44 4.63 -6.80 42.20
N GLU A 45 3.40 -6.36 42.48
CA GLU A 45 2.70 -6.55 43.75
C GLU A 45 1.65 -7.65 43.65
N HIS A 46 0.79 -7.58 42.63
CA HIS A 46 -0.26 -8.56 42.36
C HIS A 46 0.13 -9.50 41.23
N ILE A 47 0.82 -8.98 40.22
CA ILE A 47 1.23 -9.72 39.03
C ILE A 47 2.68 -9.37 38.71
N GLY A 48 3.54 -10.38 38.64
CA GLY A 48 4.93 -10.22 38.20
C GLY A 48 5.10 -10.42 36.69
N GLY A 49 6.25 -9.99 36.17
CA GLY A 49 6.68 -10.28 34.79
C GLY A 49 6.02 -9.38 33.73
N TYR A 50 6.07 -9.84 32.47
CA TYR A 50 5.45 -9.17 31.34
C TYR A 50 5.01 -10.18 30.27
N VAL A 51 4.08 -9.75 29.41
CA VAL A 51 3.73 -10.41 28.16
C VAL A 51 3.99 -9.46 27.00
N GLN A 52 4.38 -10.03 25.86
CA GLN A 52 4.52 -9.32 24.59
C GLN A 52 3.48 -9.87 23.62
N ILE A 53 2.75 -8.96 22.96
CA ILE A 53 1.62 -9.27 22.10
C ILE A 53 1.82 -8.51 20.79
N TRP A 54 1.82 -9.23 19.67
CA TRP A 54 1.85 -8.63 18.34
C TRP A 54 0.46 -8.08 17.98
N ALA A 55 0.41 -6.93 17.31
CA ALA A 55 -0.85 -6.27 16.95
C ALA A 55 -1.74 -7.13 16.03
N GLU A 56 -1.15 -7.72 15.00
CA GLU A 56 -1.82 -8.50 13.93
C GLU A 56 -1.62 -10.02 14.10
N GLY A 57 -1.39 -10.50 15.34
CA GLY A 57 -1.15 -11.92 15.60
C GLY A 57 0.22 -12.45 15.16
N GLY A 58 1.07 -11.60 14.57
CA GLY A 58 2.45 -11.92 14.21
C GLY A 58 3.29 -10.67 13.93
N PRO A 59 4.59 -10.83 13.62
CA PRO A 59 5.49 -9.73 13.26
C PRO A 59 5.24 -9.25 11.83
N GLU A 60 3.97 -9.04 11.46
CA GLU A 60 3.59 -8.54 10.14
C GLU A 60 3.91 -7.05 10.04
N ILE A 61 4.45 -6.67 8.88
CA ILE A 61 4.77 -5.27 8.57
C ILE A 61 3.47 -4.49 8.41
N ILE A 62 3.38 -3.36 9.10
CA ILE A 62 2.32 -2.40 8.87
C ILE A 62 2.48 -1.82 7.46
N LYS A 63 1.49 -2.10 6.61
CA LYS A 63 1.37 -1.52 5.28
C LYS A 63 0.40 -0.36 5.31
N PHE A 64 0.83 0.81 4.85
CA PHE A 64 -0.02 1.98 4.80
C PHE A 64 -0.76 2.06 3.45
N PRO A 65 -2.09 2.21 3.45
CA PRO A 65 -2.86 2.29 2.20
C PRO A 65 -2.69 3.65 1.54
N ASN A 66 -2.26 3.66 0.27
CA ASN A 66 -2.18 4.88 -0.54
C ASN A 66 -3.38 4.95 -1.48
N LYS A 67 -4.30 5.89 -1.24
CA LYS A 67 -5.40 6.10 -2.18
C LYS A 67 -4.85 6.51 -3.54
N ALA A 68 -5.32 5.85 -4.58
CA ALA A 68 -4.86 6.12 -5.94
C ALA A 68 -6.01 6.12 -6.93
N PHE A 69 -5.86 6.89 -8.00
CA PHE A 69 -6.78 6.87 -9.14
C PHE A 69 -6.04 7.13 -10.44
N ILE A 70 -6.59 6.65 -11.55
CA ILE A 70 -5.99 6.78 -12.88
C ILE A 70 -6.74 7.82 -13.70
N THR A 71 -6.00 8.60 -14.48
CA THR A 71 -6.55 9.53 -15.48
C THR A 71 -5.87 9.34 -16.83
N ASP A 72 -6.43 9.93 -17.88
CA ASP A 72 -5.79 10.06 -19.20
C ASP A 72 -5.36 8.71 -19.82
N VAL A 73 -6.26 7.71 -19.76
CA VAL A 73 -6.01 6.38 -20.34
C VAL A 73 -5.99 6.45 -21.87
N THR A 74 -4.94 5.90 -22.46
CA THR A 74 -4.73 5.76 -23.91
C THR A 74 -4.24 4.34 -24.23
N THR A 75 -4.03 4.03 -25.51
CA THR A 75 -3.40 2.75 -25.90
C THR A 75 -1.92 2.65 -25.51
N GLU A 76 -1.29 3.76 -25.11
CA GLU A 76 0.14 3.84 -24.78
C GLU A 76 0.39 3.97 -23.27
N GLY A 77 -0.67 4.05 -22.46
CA GLY A 77 -0.56 4.16 -21.02
C GLY A 77 -1.58 5.10 -20.40
N PHE A 78 -1.25 5.57 -19.19
CA PHE A 78 -2.14 6.38 -18.37
C PHE A 78 -1.37 7.18 -17.31
N ILE A 79 -2.06 8.09 -16.60
CA ILE A 79 -1.50 8.80 -15.45
C ILE A 79 -2.02 8.16 -14.16
N LEU A 80 -1.10 7.69 -13.30
CA LEU A 80 -1.37 7.26 -11.94
C LEU A 80 -1.26 8.45 -10.98
N ASN A 81 -2.35 8.76 -10.27
CA ASN A 81 -2.40 9.82 -9.27
C ASN A 81 -2.47 9.20 -7.87
N LEU A 82 -1.49 9.51 -7.04
CA LEU A 82 -1.36 9.04 -5.66
C LEU A 82 -1.72 10.17 -4.68
N TYR A 83 -2.29 9.81 -3.54
CA TYR A 83 -2.58 10.76 -2.46
C TYR A 83 -1.35 11.04 -1.60
N MET A 84 -0.45 10.04 -1.48
CA MET A 84 0.84 10.17 -0.80
C MET A 84 1.97 10.01 -1.83
N ASN A 85 3.05 10.77 -1.64
CA ASN A 85 4.27 10.59 -2.42
C ASN A 85 4.89 9.22 -2.09
N VAL A 86 5.26 8.48 -3.13
CA VAL A 86 6.05 7.26 -3.00
C VAL A 86 7.33 7.42 -3.82
N PRO A 87 8.47 7.71 -3.19
CA PRO A 87 9.73 7.75 -3.89
C PRO A 87 10.11 6.35 -4.39
N GLY A 88 10.51 6.25 -5.65
CA GLY A 88 11.11 5.03 -6.20
C GLY A 88 10.13 3.95 -6.67
N LEU A 89 8.86 4.27 -6.91
CA LEU A 89 7.94 3.34 -7.58
C LEU A 89 8.48 2.97 -8.97
N SER A 90 8.68 1.68 -9.21
CA SER A 90 9.21 1.15 -10.47
C SER A 90 8.20 0.22 -11.15
N PRO A 91 8.40 -0.14 -12.43
CA PRO A 91 7.58 -1.14 -13.09
C PRO A 91 7.49 -2.48 -12.34
N ASP A 92 8.54 -2.89 -11.62
CA ASP A 92 8.60 -4.17 -10.91
C ASP A 92 7.70 -4.20 -9.66
N ASP A 93 7.30 -3.03 -9.16
CA ASP A 93 6.39 -2.86 -8.02
C ASP A 93 4.92 -2.85 -8.44
N MET A 94 4.64 -3.06 -9.73
CA MET A 94 3.33 -2.86 -10.35
C MET A 94 2.94 -4.06 -11.21
N GLU A 95 1.67 -4.42 -11.17
CA GLU A 95 1.11 -5.44 -12.05
C GLU A 95 -0.21 -4.94 -12.64
N LEU A 96 -0.30 -4.95 -13.97
CA LEU A 96 -1.48 -4.48 -14.70
C LEU A 96 -2.13 -5.65 -15.44
N TRP A 97 -3.33 -6.04 -15.02
CA TRP A 97 -4.15 -6.99 -15.77
C TRP A 97 -5.13 -6.26 -16.65
N ALA A 98 -5.42 -6.87 -17.81
CA ALA A 98 -6.54 -6.48 -18.63
C ALA A 98 -7.59 -7.60 -18.62
N TYR A 99 -8.86 -7.22 -18.76
CA TYR A 99 -9.99 -8.13 -18.80
C TYR A 99 -10.92 -7.73 -19.93
N GLY A 100 -11.49 -8.72 -20.60
CA GLY A 100 -12.38 -8.52 -21.74
C GLY A 100 -12.21 -9.65 -22.75
N PRO A 101 -13.05 -9.70 -23.79
CA PRO A 101 -13.04 -10.77 -24.78
C PRO A 101 -11.73 -10.87 -25.58
N SER A 102 -10.91 -9.82 -25.59
CA SER A 102 -9.62 -9.79 -26.28
C SER A 102 -8.44 -9.52 -25.33
N ALA A 103 -8.65 -9.65 -24.03
CA ALA A 103 -7.59 -9.46 -23.05
C ALA A 103 -6.56 -10.62 -23.11
N PRO A 104 -5.26 -10.31 -22.94
CA PRO A 104 -4.24 -11.33 -22.77
C PRO A 104 -4.48 -12.14 -21.48
N THR A 105 -3.92 -13.35 -21.44
CA THR A 105 -3.96 -14.23 -20.27
C THR A 105 -2.84 -13.96 -19.26
N GLU A 106 -1.97 -13.00 -19.55
CA GLU A 106 -0.83 -12.58 -18.75
C GLU A 106 -0.93 -11.07 -18.47
N PRO A 107 -0.26 -10.55 -17.42
CA PRO A 107 -0.20 -9.12 -17.16
C PRO A 107 0.38 -8.33 -18.35
N LEU A 108 -0.13 -7.12 -18.56
CA LEU A 108 0.45 -6.16 -19.48
C LEU A 108 1.81 -5.69 -18.95
N GLN A 109 2.83 -5.72 -19.80
CA GLN A 109 4.17 -5.29 -19.45
C GLN A 109 4.22 -3.77 -19.29
N ILE A 110 4.45 -3.30 -18.06
CA ILE A 110 4.74 -1.90 -17.79
C ILE A 110 6.16 -1.60 -18.25
N GLN A 111 6.31 -0.57 -19.08
CA GLN A 111 7.58 -0.20 -19.72
C GLN A 111 8.33 0.85 -18.91
N SER A 112 7.61 1.88 -18.43
CA SER A 112 8.19 2.91 -17.57
C SER A 112 7.16 3.50 -16.61
N VAL A 113 7.68 4.08 -15.53
CA VAL A 113 6.92 4.79 -14.50
C VAL A 113 7.71 6.05 -14.18
N ASP A 114 7.22 7.20 -14.64
CA ASP A 114 7.96 8.45 -14.59
C ASP A 114 7.14 9.54 -13.91
N PHE A 115 7.74 10.27 -12.96
CA PHE A 115 7.07 11.43 -12.37
C PHE A 115 6.82 12.50 -13.43
N LEU A 116 5.59 13.03 -13.44
CA LEU A 116 5.28 14.18 -14.27
C LEU A 116 6.07 15.41 -13.79
N PRO A 117 6.53 16.29 -14.69
CA PRO A 117 7.29 17.48 -14.32
C PRO A 117 6.58 18.30 -13.23
N GLY A 118 7.29 18.55 -12.12
CA GLY A 118 6.77 19.32 -10.99
C GLY A 118 5.82 18.57 -10.06
N SER A 119 5.61 17.25 -10.24
CA SER A 119 4.81 16.41 -9.36
C SER A 119 5.66 15.41 -8.58
N GLN A 120 5.22 15.09 -7.36
CA GLN A 120 5.76 14.00 -6.53
C GLN A 120 4.71 12.90 -6.27
N SER A 121 3.57 12.96 -6.95
CA SER A 121 2.48 12.00 -6.73
C SER A 121 1.68 11.67 -8.00
N ARG A 122 2.06 12.24 -9.14
CA ARG A 122 1.48 11.93 -10.45
C ARG A 122 2.56 11.33 -11.33
N LEU A 123 2.31 10.11 -11.78
CA LEU A 123 3.26 9.32 -12.56
C LEU A 123 2.63 8.99 -13.90
N ALA A 124 3.38 9.22 -14.99
CA ALA A 124 3.07 8.64 -16.28
C ALA A 124 3.48 7.16 -16.25
N VAL A 125 2.54 6.28 -16.54
CA VAL A 125 2.77 4.84 -16.67
C VAL A 125 2.66 4.50 -18.15
N THR A 126 3.76 4.08 -18.75
CA THR A 126 3.82 3.69 -20.16
C THR A 126 3.62 2.18 -20.28
N VAL A 127 2.62 1.78 -21.07
CA VAL A 127 2.24 0.38 -21.28
C VAL A 127 1.42 0.25 -22.57
N ASP A 128 1.64 -0.82 -23.32
CA ASP A 128 0.84 -1.09 -24.53
C ASP A 128 -0.51 -1.71 -24.14
N ILE A 129 -1.58 -0.93 -24.24
CA ILE A 129 -2.95 -1.36 -23.92
C ILE A 129 -3.67 -1.74 -25.22
N PRO A 130 -4.21 -2.97 -25.35
CA PRO A 130 -4.90 -3.39 -26.56
C PRO A 130 -6.10 -2.47 -26.88
N ALA A 131 -6.16 -1.98 -28.12
CA ALA A 131 -7.12 -0.96 -28.53
C ALA A 131 -8.58 -1.46 -28.66
N VAL A 132 -8.80 -2.78 -28.64
CA VAL A 132 -10.11 -3.39 -28.86
C VAL A 132 -10.33 -4.58 -27.93
N GLY A 133 -11.58 -4.78 -27.51
CA GLY A 133 -11.99 -5.94 -26.72
C GLY A 133 -11.40 -6.00 -25.31
N ILE A 134 -10.84 -4.89 -24.83
CA ILE A 134 -10.58 -4.67 -23.42
C ILE A 134 -11.81 -4.03 -22.81
N GLU A 135 -12.34 -4.71 -21.82
CA GLU A 135 -13.32 -4.17 -20.92
C GLU A 135 -12.52 -3.50 -19.79
N SER A 136 -12.02 -4.20 -18.78
CA SER A 136 -11.38 -3.57 -17.62
C SER A 136 -9.88 -3.71 -17.55
N LEU A 137 -9.27 -2.83 -16.77
CA LEU A 137 -7.91 -2.96 -16.28
C LEU A 137 -7.95 -3.24 -14.77
N TRP A 138 -6.89 -3.81 -14.23
CA TRP A 138 -6.72 -3.99 -12.80
C TRP A 138 -5.27 -3.73 -12.49
N LEU A 139 -5.01 -2.65 -11.76
CA LEU A 139 -3.67 -2.29 -11.35
C LEU A 139 -3.49 -2.66 -9.89
N THR A 140 -2.42 -3.39 -9.62
CA THR A 140 -1.80 -3.41 -8.30
C THR A 140 -0.51 -2.60 -8.38
N ALA A 141 -0.24 -1.86 -7.31
CA ALA A 141 1.04 -1.20 -7.11
C ALA A 141 1.30 -1.22 -5.61
N ALA A 142 2.37 -1.87 -5.19
CA ALA A 142 2.69 -2.03 -3.79
C ALA A 142 4.19 -2.21 -3.60
N ALA A 143 4.68 -1.76 -2.46
CA ALA A 143 6.02 -2.07 -1.98
C ALA A 143 5.93 -2.72 -0.59
N ASP A 144 7.07 -2.85 0.07
CA ASP A 144 7.17 -3.53 1.38
C ASP A 144 6.25 -2.91 2.44
N HIS A 145 6.07 -1.60 2.43
CA HIS A 145 5.42 -0.84 3.50
C HIS A 145 4.18 -0.03 3.07
N TRP A 146 3.75 -0.15 1.82
CA TRP A 146 2.54 0.53 1.32
C TRP A 146 1.94 -0.20 0.12
N GLY A 147 0.68 0.11 -0.22
CA GLY A 147 0.07 -0.33 -1.47
C GLY A 147 -1.10 0.55 -1.88
N ILE A 148 -1.42 0.57 -3.18
CA ILE A 148 -2.56 1.34 -3.67
C ILE A 148 -3.88 0.73 -3.21
N VAL A 149 -4.81 1.60 -2.84
CA VAL A 149 -6.21 1.23 -2.58
C VAL A 149 -7.13 2.09 -3.41
N SER A 150 -8.24 1.51 -3.87
CA SER A 150 -9.29 2.28 -4.53
C SER A 150 -9.94 3.25 -3.54
N PRO A 151 -10.32 4.47 -3.97
CA PRO A 151 -11.14 5.38 -3.18
C PRO A 151 -12.53 4.81 -2.84
N SER A 152 -13.03 3.83 -3.61
CA SER A 152 -14.39 3.27 -3.47
C SER A 152 -14.52 2.07 -2.52
N GLY A 153 -13.44 1.65 -1.84
CA GLY A 153 -13.49 0.59 -0.82
C GLY A 153 -13.51 -0.86 -1.35
N HIS A 154 -13.55 -1.05 -2.66
CA HIS A 154 -13.23 -2.32 -3.32
C HIS A 154 -11.76 -2.27 -3.77
N GLY A 155 -10.98 -3.35 -3.64
CA GLY A 155 -9.59 -3.40 -4.17
C GLY A 155 -9.51 -2.92 -5.63
N GLY A 156 -8.31 -2.54 -6.09
CA GLY A 156 -7.99 -1.76 -7.31
C GLY A 156 -8.58 -2.19 -8.67
N TYR A 157 -9.91 -2.31 -8.79
CA TYR A 157 -10.64 -2.49 -10.04
C TYR A 157 -10.61 -1.19 -10.85
N ILE A 158 -10.06 -1.22 -12.07
CA ILE A 158 -10.19 -0.16 -13.07
C ILE A 158 -11.21 -0.64 -14.12
N ARG A 159 -12.50 -0.39 -13.92
CA ARG A 159 -13.51 -0.77 -14.93
C ARG A 159 -13.59 0.26 -16.06
N PRO A 160 -13.81 -0.14 -17.33
CA PRO A 160 -14.00 0.78 -18.46
C PRO A 160 -15.31 1.55 -18.32
N ASP A 161 -16.27 0.93 -17.63
CA ASP A 161 -17.60 1.44 -17.31
C ASP A 161 -17.59 2.30 -16.04
N VAL A 162 -16.43 2.47 -15.38
CA VAL A 162 -16.24 3.59 -14.44
C VAL A 162 -15.85 4.81 -15.27
N VAL A 163 -16.88 5.40 -15.88
CA VAL A 163 -16.90 6.85 -16.08
C VAL A 163 -16.81 7.44 -14.67
N TYR A 164 -15.69 8.07 -14.32
CA TYR A 164 -15.70 9.03 -13.23
C TYR A 164 -16.57 10.19 -13.71
N GLU A 165 -17.87 10.14 -13.42
CA GLU A 165 -18.72 11.30 -13.58
C GLU A 165 -18.24 12.35 -12.57
N PHE A 166 -17.95 13.55 -13.08
CA PHE A 166 -17.60 14.73 -12.31
C PHE A 166 -18.81 15.28 -11.55
#